data_AF-A0A5M3Q0N6-F1
#
_entry.id   AF-A0A5M3Q0N6-F1
#
_cell.length_a   1.000
_cell.length_b   1.000
_cell.length_c   1.000
_cell.angle_alpha   90.00
_cell.angle_beta   90.00
_cell.angle_gamma   90.00
#
_symmetry.space_group_name_H-M   'P 1'
#
loop_
_entity.id
_entity.type
_entity.pdbx_description
1 polymer ?
#
loop_
_entity_poly.entity_id
_entity_poly.type
_entity_poly.pdbx_seq_one_letter_code
_entity_poly.pdbx_strand_id
1 'polypeptide(L)'
;MTGEKKVMDDENQGQKLNPAFQKHNLPTTDEVKALDGKIFAMLTEREAHVLDFFRMYGRKHGVAVQVKNEADPDALARATSKSQADEILKSANNRVHVTVQ
;
A
#
# COMPACT_ATOMS: atom_id res chain seq x y z
N MET A 1 -29.74 -33.57 -35.24
CA MET A 1 -29.91 -32.47 -34.26
C MET A 1 -29.79 -33.16 -32.90
N THR A 2 -28.81 -32.93 -32.05
CA THR A 2 -28.19 -31.68 -31.55
C THR A 2 -26.92 -32.19 -30.83
N GLY A 3 -25.70 -31.78 -31.14
CA GLY A 3 -25.19 -30.43 -30.98
C GLY A 3 -24.52 -30.32 -29.59
N GLU A 4 -23.18 -30.23 -29.59
CA GLU A 4 -22.35 -29.56 -28.56
C GLU A 4 -22.17 -30.27 -27.19
N LYS A 5 -21.02 -30.27 -26.51
CA LYS A 5 -19.83 -29.40 -26.56
C LYS A 5 -18.63 -30.11 -25.92
N LYS A 6 -17.46 -29.96 -26.55
CA LYS A 6 -16.14 -30.22 -25.96
C LYS A 6 -15.83 -29.04 -25.00
N VAL A 7 -15.52 -29.31 -23.74
CA VAL A 7 -14.90 -28.35 -22.81
C VAL A 7 -13.91 -29.16 -21.98
N MET A 8 -12.69 -29.37 -22.48
CA MET A 8 -11.48 -28.69 -21.99
C MET A 8 -11.38 -28.81 -20.46
N ASP A 9 -10.71 -29.88 -20.03
CA ASP A 9 -10.11 -29.99 -18.71
C ASP A 9 -8.96 -28.98 -18.61
N ASP A 10 -9.30 -27.71 -18.38
CA ASP A 10 -8.32 -26.75 -17.89
C ASP A 10 -8.07 -27.06 -16.42
N GLU A 11 -7.05 -27.89 -16.21
CA GLU A 11 -6.33 -28.06 -14.95
C GLU A 11 -5.65 -26.73 -14.56
N ASN A 12 -6.42 -25.67 -14.33
CA ASN A 12 -5.91 -24.56 -13.56
C ASN A 12 -6.04 -24.95 -12.09
N GLN A 13 -4.97 -25.57 -11.58
CA GLN A 13 -4.75 -25.81 -10.16
C GLN A 13 -5.15 -24.55 -9.39
N GLY A 14 -6.37 -24.57 -8.86
CA GLY A 14 -6.80 -23.61 -7.87
C GLY A 14 -5.85 -23.75 -6.70
N GLN A 15 -4.86 -22.85 -6.64
CA GLN A 15 -4.16 -22.56 -5.40
C GLN A 15 -5.27 -22.26 -4.40
N LYS A 16 -5.56 -23.25 -3.56
CA LYS A 16 -6.52 -23.13 -2.48
C LYS A 16 -5.99 -22.02 -1.59
N LEU A 17 -6.50 -20.81 -1.81
CA LEU A 17 -6.27 -19.68 -0.93
C LEU A 17 -6.66 -20.17 0.46
N ASN A 18 -5.69 -20.10 1.37
CA ASN A 18 -5.79 -20.63 2.70
C ASN A 18 -7.04 -20.03 3.41
N PRO A 19 -7.98 -20.82 3.94
CA PRO A 19 -9.25 -20.32 4.47
C PRO A 19 -9.14 -19.50 5.77
N ALA A 20 -7.92 -19.22 6.28
CA ALA A 20 -7.69 -18.37 7.44
C ALA A 20 -7.97 -16.86 7.20
N PHE A 21 -8.30 -16.45 5.97
CA PHE A 21 -8.78 -15.09 5.64
C PHE A 21 -10.27 -14.86 5.93
N GLN A 22 -10.93 -15.75 6.69
CA GLN A 22 -12.34 -15.61 7.05
C GLN A 22 -12.56 -14.51 8.11
N LYS A 23 -12.82 -13.28 7.63
CA LYS A 23 -13.54 -12.17 8.30
C LYS A 23 -12.94 -11.48 9.53
N HIS A 24 -12.03 -12.08 10.32
CA HIS A 24 -11.57 -11.48 11.58
C HIS A 24 -10.28 -10.65 11.51
N ASN A 25 -9.60 -10.60 10.36
CA ASN A 25 -8.31 -9.90 10.24
C ASN A 25 -8.29 -8.78 9.19
N LEU A 26 -9.46 -8.34 8.73
CA LEU A 26 -9.56 -7.24 7.78
C LEU A 26 -9.08 -5.93 8.44
N PRO A 27 -8.15 -5.20 7.80
CA PRO A 27 -7.77 -3.87 8.24
C PRO A 27 -8.98 -2.94 8.41
N THR A 28 -9.03 -2.24 9.53
CA THR A 28 -10.10 -1.29 9.83
C THR A 28 -9.72 0.14 9.46
N THR A 29 -10.73 1.01 9.30
CA THR A 29 -10.49 2.43 9.03
C THR A 29 -9.73 3.13 10.17
N ASP A 30 -9.89 2.68 11.41
CA ASP A 30 -9.16 3.26 12.54
C ASP A 30 -7.69 2.84 12.55
N GLU A 31 -7.38 1.59 12.17
CA GLU A 31 -6.01 1.14 12.00
C GLU A 31 -5.27 1.93 10.92
N VAL A 32 -5.90 2.20 9.78
CA VAL A 32 -5.25 2.99 8.72
C VAL A 32 -5.10 4.46 9.13
N LYS A 33 -6.07 5.05 9.83
CA LYS A 33 -5.92 6.41 10.40
C LYS A 33 -4.71 6.49 11.35
N ALA A 34 -4.47 5.45 12.13
CA ALA A 34 -3.31 5.38 13.02
C ALA A 34 -1.96 5.25 12.29
N LEU A 35 -1.95 5.08 10.97
CA LEU A 35 -0.73 5.13 10.16
C LEU A 35 -0.33 6.56 9.76
N ASP A 36 -1.23 7.54 9.83
CA ASP A 36 -0.93 8.91 9.42
C ASP A 36 0.25 9.48 10.23
N GLY A 37 1.26 9.98 9.52
CA GLY A 37 2.49 10.50 10.12
C GLY A 37 3.49 9.43 10.59
N LYS A 38 3.25 8.13 10.42
CA LYS A 38 4.27 7.10 10.71
C LYS A 38 5.35 7.05 9.64
N ILE A 39 6.58 6.77 10.06
CA ILE A 39 7.71 6.54 9.15
C ILE A 39 7.48 5.18 8.47
N PHE A 40 7.39 5.20 7.14
CA PHE A 40 7.09 4.03 6.31
C PHE A 40 8.08 2.87 6.54
N ALA A 41 9.36 3.19 6.72
CA ALA A 41 10.41 2.20 7.01
C ALA A 41 10.30 1.56 8.40
N MET A 42 9.51 2.14 9.31
CA MET A 42 9.33 1.65 10.69
C MET A 42 7.98 0.98 10.92
N LEU A 43 7.19 0.74 9.86
CA LEU A 43 5.94 0.03 9.99
C LEU A 43 6.20 -1.43 10.40
N THR A 44 5.46 -1.89 11.41
CA THR A 44 5.36 -3.30 11.76
C THR A 44 4.67 -4.10 10.65
N GLU A 45 4.77 -5.44 10.69
CA GLU A 45 4.11 -6.31 9.72
C GLU A 45 2.58 -6.07 9.65
N ARG A 46 1.95 -5.84 10.80
CA ARG A 46 0.52 -5.51 10.86
C ARG A 46 0.22 -4.19 10.16
N GLU A 47 1.01 -3.16 10.42
CA GLU A 47 0.81 -1.84 9.84
C GLU A 47 1.08 -1.83 8.34
N ALA A 48 2.08 -2.57 7.87
CA ALA A 48 2.33 -2.77 6.45
C ALA A 48 1.14 -3.47 5.76
N HIS A 49 0.58 -4.50 6.38
CA HIS A 49 -0.62 -5.17 5.85
C HIS A 49 -1.85 -4.22 5.80
N VAL A 50 -2.05 -3.40 6.82
CA VAL A 50 -3.09 -2.36 6.83
C VAL A 50 -2.87 -1.37 5.68
N LEU A 51 -1.63 -0.87 5.52
CA LEU A 51 -1.26 0.05 4.47
C LEU A 51 -1.57 -0.53 3.07
N ASP A 52 -1.10 -1.74 2.80
CA ASP A 52 -1.24 -2.38 1.50
C ASP A 52 -2.71 -2.65 1.16
N PHE A 53 -3.50 -3.07 2.14
CA PHE A 53 -4.94 -3.24 1.97
C PHE A 53 -5.62 -1.94 1.53
N PHE A 54 -5.35 -0.81 2.21
CA PHE A 54 -5.97 0.47 1.86
C PHE A 54 -5.37 1.13 0.61
N ARG A 55 -4.15 0.78 0.20
CA ARG A 55 -3.63 1.16 -1.13
C ARG A 55 -4.40 0.48 -2.26
N MET A 56 -4.78 -0.78 -2.09
CA MET A 56 -5.52 -1.55 -3.09
C MET A 56 -7.03 -1.26 -3.08
N TYR A 57 -7.62 -1.18 -1.88
CA TYR A 57 -9.08 -1.16 -1.70
C TYR A 57 -9.61 0.13 -1.08
N GLY A 58 -8.75 1.08 -0.67
CA GLY A 58 -9.14 2.24 0.12
C GLY A 58 -10.20 3.13 -0.53
N ARG A 59 -10.21 3.23 -1.88
CA ARG A 59 -11.24 3.97 -2.61
C ARG A 59 -12.67 3.48 -2.30
N LYS A 60 -12.86 2.18 -2.05
CA LYS A 60 -14.17 1.61 -1.67
C LYS A 60 -14.57 1.96 -0.23
N HIS A 61 -13.60 2.34 0.60
CA HIS A 61 -13.77 2.67 2.01
C HIS A 61 -13.66 4.17 2.30
N GLY A 62 -13.61 5.02 1.26
CA GLY A 62 -13.43 6.46 1.42
C GLY A 62 -12.04 6.85 1.96
N VAL A 63 -11.03 6.00 1.80
CA VAL A 63 -9.67 6.23 2.29
C VAL A 63 -8.69 6.31 1.13
N ALA A 64 -7.88 7.36 1.10
CA ALA A 64 -6.71 7.49 0.25
C ALA A 64 -5.44 7.44 1.10
N VAL A 65 -4.46 6.65 0.67
CA VAL A 65 -3.17 6.53 1.35
C VAL A 65 -2.02 6.85 0.40
N GLN A 66 -1.07 7.64 0.86
CA GLN A 66 0.12 8.03 0.13
C GLN A 66 1.36 7.87 1.02
N VAL A 67 2.51 7.62 0.41
CA VAL A 67 3.81 7.69 1.10
C VAL A 67 4.55 8.85 0.47
N LYS A 68 4.91 9.86 1.28
CA LYS A 68 5.61 11.06 0.83
C LYS A 68 7.00 11.11 1.45
N ASN A 69 7.97 11.51 0.65
CA ASN A 69 9.30 11.83 1.13
C ASN A 69 9.25 13.19 1.85
N GLU A 70 9.73 13.26 3.08
CA GLU A 70 9.78 14.50 3.88
C GLU A 70 11.16 15.18 3.79
N ALA A 71 11.78 15.15 2.61
CA ALA A 71 12.96 15.97 2.39
C ALA A 71 12.64 17.44 2.68
N ASP A 72 13.54 18.10 3.39
CA ASP A 72 13.44 19.53 3.66
C ASP A 72 13.39 20.28 2.32
N PRO A 73 12.26 20.94 1.98
CA PRO A 73 12.12 21.63 0.71
C PRO A 73 13.11 22.80 0.58
N ASP A 74 13.51 23.44 1.67
CA ASP A 74 14.50 24.52 1.65
C ASP A 74 15.91 23.98 1.41
N ALA A 75 16.26 22.84 1.98
CA ALA A 75 17.50 22.14 1.66
C ALA A 75 17.53 21.70 0.19
N LEU A 76 16.42 21.13 -0.30
CA LEU A 76 16.31 20.67 -1.69
C LEU A 76 16.41 21.83 -2.69
N ALA A 77 15.78 22.97 -2.39
CA ALA A 77 15.86 24.19 -3.21
C ALA A 77 17.27 24.81 -3.22
N ARG A 78 18.05 24.63 -2.16
CA ARG A 78 19.44 25.10 -2.05
C ARG A 78 20.46 24.15 -2.70
N ALA A 79 20.04 22.95 -3.13
CA ALA A 79 20.94 22.01 -3.75
C ALA A 79 21.54 22.59 -5.03
N THR A 80 22.86 22.69 -5.10
CA THR A 80 23.58 23.27 -6.24
C THR A 80 23.90 22.23 -7.32
N SER A 81 23.61 20.95 -7.04
CA SER A 81 23.84 19.84 -7.96
C SER A 81 22.79 18.75 -7.78
N LYS A 82 22.61 17.95 -8.84
CA LYS A 82 21.74 16.77 -8.80
C LYS A 82 22.18 15.74 -7.74
N SER A 83 23.48 15.50 -7.60
CA SER A 83 23.99 14.56 -6.60
C SER A 83 23.62 14.98 -5.18
N GLN A 84 23.73 16.27 -4.87
CA GLN A 84 23.35 16.82 -3.57
C GLN A 84 21.84 16.72 -3.33
N ALA A 85 21.01 17.01 -4.33
CA ALA A 85 19.57 16.80 -4.24
C ALA A 85 19.22 15.33 -3.99
N ASP A 86 19.89 14.40 -4.68
CA ASP A 86 19.71 12.96 -4.50
C ASP A 86 20.11 12.52 -3.08
N GLU A 87 21.17 13.08 -2.50
CA GLU A 87 21.58 12.81 -1.11
C GLU A 87 20.55 13.31 -0.09
N ILE A 88 19.98 14.50 -0.31
CA ILE A 88 18.91 15.05 0.54
C ILE A 88 17.67 14.15 0.48
N LEU A 89 17.24 13.77 -0.73
CA LEU A 89 16.09 12.88 -0.92
C LEU A 89 16.31 11.49 -0.30
N LYS A 90 17.53 10.93 -0.43
CA LYS A 90 17.89 9.62 0.14
C LYS A 90 17.95 9.63 1.67
N SER A 91 18.38 10.73 2.27
CA SER A 91 18.51 10.83 3.73
C SER A 91 17.18 11.13 4.43
N ALA A 92 16.20 11.66 3.70
CA ALA A 92 14.89 11.97 4.24
C ALA A 92 14.02 10.74 4.51
N ASN A 93 13.25 10.81 5.60
CA ASN A 93 12.25 9.79 5.90
C ASN A 93 11.09 9.86 4.90
N ASN A 94 10.50 8.69 4.63
CA ASN A 94 9.23 8.61 3.94
C ASN A 94 8.12 8.40 4.97
N ARG A 95 7.07 9.23 4.93
CA ARG A 95 5.94 9.13 5.85
C ARG A 95 4.66 8.74 5.15
N VAL A 96 3.84 7.98 5.87
CA VAL A 96 2.49 7.63 5.45
C VAL A 96 1.58 8.84 5.69
N HIS A 97 0.78 9.18 4.69
CA HIS A 97 -0.29 10.16 4.77
C HIS A 97 -1.61 9.50 4.42
N VAL A 98 -2.60 9.70 5.28
CA VAL A 98 -3.93 9.12 5.15
C VAL A 98 -4.97 10.22 5.05
N THR A 99 -5.85 10.13 4.06
CA THR A 99 -6.97 11.04 3.87
C THR A 99 -8.26 10.25 3.86
N VAL A 100 -9.22 10.65 4.69
CA VAL A 100 -10.55 10.03 4.79
C VAL A 100 -11.60 11.01 4.28
N GLN A 101 -12.52 10.54 3.44
CA GLN A 101 -13.61 11.32 2.83
C GLN A 101 -14.90 11.25 3.64
#